data_AF-A0A3E2CF03-F1
#
_entry.id   AF-A0A3E2CF03-F1
#
_cell.length_a   1.000
_cell.length_b   1.000
_cell.length_c   1.000
_cell.angle_alpha   90.00
_cell.angle_beta   90.00
_cell.angle_gamma   90.00
#
_symmetry.space_group_name_H-M   'P 1'
#
loop_
_entity.id
_entity.type
_entity.pdbx_description
1 polymer ?
#
loop_
_entity_poly.entity_id
_entity_poly.type
_entity_poly.pdbx_seq_one_letter_code
_entity_poly.pdbx_strand_id
1 'polypeptide(L)'
;MLLAVDIGNTNIVLGFLENNQIVGTYRMTTKSNHTSDEYGIMIAQFLHLSGFTINDVEDVIVASVVPKVMHSFRASIIKFLHIDPMIVGPGVKTGMNIR
;
A
#
# COMPACT_ATOMS: atom_id res chain seq x y z
N MET A 1 -0.30 -12.39 -4.92
CA MET A 1 -1.26 -11.52 -4.20
C MET A 1 -1.16 -10.05 -4.57
N LEU A 2 -2.24 -9.28 -4.40
CA LEU A 2 -2.28 -7.82 -4.56
C LEU A 2 -2.30 -7.11 -3.19
N LEU A 3 -1.41 -6.14 -3.00
CA LEU A 3 -1.46 -5.19 -1.89
C LEU A 3 -2.22 -3.93 -2.31
N ALA A 4 -3.37 -3.68 -1.71
CA ALA A 4 -4.12 -2.43 -1.86
C ALA A 4 -3.88 -1.52 -0.66
N VAL A 5 -3.57 -0.24 -0.90
CA VAL A 5 -3.31 0.74 0.15
C VAL A 5 -4.18 1.97 -0.04
N ASP A 6 -4.86 2.37 1.04
CA ASP A 6 -5.59 3.64 1.13
C ASP A 6 -4.95 4.53 2.20
N ILE A 7 -4.40 5.67 1.77
CA ILE A 7 -3.69 6.63 2.62
C ILE A 7 -4.59 7.86 2.83
N GLY A 8 -5.26 7.88 3.98
CA GLY A 8 -6.04 9.02 4.46
C GLY A 8 -5.23 9.95 5.37
N ASN A 9 -5.81 11.10 5.71
CA ASN A 9 -5.18 12.06 6.64
C ASN A 9 -4.90 11.47 8.03
N THR A 10 -5.80 10.61 8.53
CA THR A 10 -5.70 10.04 9.88
C THR A 10 -5.08 8.65 9.87
N ASN A 11 -5.42 7.83 8.88
CA ASN A 11 -5.05 6.43 8.84
C ASN A 11 -4.62 5.99 7.45
N ILE A 12 -3.67 5.06 7.42
CA ILE A 12 -3.32 4.22 6.27
C ILE A 12 -3.98 2.86 6.50
N VAL A 13 -4.72 2.37 5.52
CA VAL A 13 -5.32 1.04 5.51
C VAL A 13 -4.60 0.21 4.45
N LEU A 14 -4.17 -0.99 4.85
CA LEU A 14 -3.57 -1.98 3.95
C LEU A 14 -4.53 -3.16 3.84
N GLY A 15 -4.84 -3.57 2.62
CA GLY A 15 -5.58 -4.78 2.31
C GLY A 15 -4.71 -5.74 1.51
N PHE A 16 -4.67 -7.00 1.93
CA PHE A 16 -4.02 -8.07 1.17
C PHE A 16 -5.11 -8.88 0.46
N LEU A 17 -5.01 -8.96 -0.87
CA LEU A 17 -5.99 -9.61 -1.70
C LEU A 17 -5.37 -10.81 -2.42
N GLU A 18 -5.96 -11.98 -2.22
CA GLU A 18 -5.53 -13.24 -2.82
C GLU A 18 -6.77 -13.95 -3.39
N ASN A 19 -6.72 -14.40 -4.65
CA ASN A 19 -7.85 -15.06 -5.32
C ASN A 19 -9.20 -14.30 -5.20
N ASN A 20 -9.16 -12.97 -5.33
CA ASN A 20 -10.33 -12.08 -5.23
C ASN A 20 -11.00 -12.08 -3.84
N GLN A 21 -10.26 -12.46 -2.80
CA GLN A 21 -10.69 -12.40 -1.39
C GLN A 21 -9.72 -11.53 -0.59
N ILE A 22 -10.24 -10.83 0.42
CA ILE A 22 -9.40 -10.08 1.36
C ILE A 22 -8.91 -11.07 2.43
N VAL A 23 -7.61 -11.36 2.42
CA VAL A 23 -6.97 -12.30 3.35
C VAL A 23 -6.34 -11.61 4.57
N GLY A 24 -6.22 -10.28 4.52
CA GLY A 24 -5.74 -9.47 5.63
C GLY A 24 -6.14 -8.01 5.49
N THR A 25 -6.44 -7.34 6.60
CA THR A 25 -6.68 -5.89 6.64
C THR A 25 -6.05 -5.29 7.88
N TYR A 26 -5.15 -4.33 7.67
CA TYR A 26 -4.41 -3.67 8.73
C TYR A 26 -4.55 -2.16 8.63
N ARG A 27 -4.42 -1.49 9.77
CA ARG A 27 -4.54 -0.04 9.88
C ARG A 27 -3.40 0.51 10.71
N MET A 28 -2.78 1.58 10.23
CA MET A 28 -1.81 2.35 10.98
C MET A 28 -2.09 3.85 10.87
N THR A 29 -1.67 4.63 11.86
CA THR A 29 -1.82 6.08 11.82
C THR A 29 -0.96 6.69 10.71
N THR A 30 -1.51 7.65 9.97
CA THR A 30 -0.75 8.42 8.99
C THR A 30 0.21 9.35 9.70
N LYS A 31 1.51 9.08 9.60
CA LYS A 31 2.57 9.90 10.19
C LYS A 31 3.53 10.38 9.11
N SER A 32 3.69 11.70 8.99
CA SER A 32 4.56 12.31 7.98
C SER A 32 6.05 12.10 8.22
N ASN A 33 6.43 11.64 9.42
CA ASN A 33 7.82 11.41 9.80
C ASN A 33 8.26 9.94 9.71
N HIS A 34 7.41 9.02 9.23
CA HIS A 34 7.85 7.66 8.94
C HIS A 34 8.78 7.64 7.72
N THR A 35 9.92 6.99 7.92
CA THR A 35 10.90 6.63 6.90
C THR A 35 10.41 5.47 6.05
N SER A 36 11.07 5.25 4.91
CA SER A 36 10.80 4.09 4.06
C SER A 36 11.08 2.76 4.77
N ASP A 37 12.04 2.72 5.68
CA ASP A 37 12.36 1.51 6.45
C ASP A 37 11.29 1.17 7.48
N GLU A 38 10.76 2.17 8.19
CA GLU A 38 9.66 1.96 9.12
C GLU A 38 8.41 1.42 8.40
N TYR A 39 8.06 2.02 7.25
CA TYR A 39 6.94 1.50 6.45
C TYR A 39 7.19 0.10 5.93
N GLY A 40 8.40 -0.18 5.43
CA GLY A 40 8.77 -1.50 4.92
C GLY A 40 8.65 -2.59 5.99
N ILE A 41 9.17 -2.32 7.20
CA ILE A 41 9.06 -3.22 8.36
C ILE A 41 7.59 -3.45 8.73
N MET A 42 6.78 -2.40 8.79
CA MET A 42 5.35 -2.53 9.12
C MET A 42 4.61 -3.39 8.09
N ILE A 43 4.84 -3.16 6.79
CA ILE A 43 4.23 -3.95 5.71
C ILE A 43 4.64 -5.43 5.82
N ALA A 44 5.94 -5.70 6.01
CA ALA A 44 6.45 -7.06 6.16
C ALA A 44 5.88 -7.78 7.39
N GLN A 45 5.73 -7.07 8.51
CA GLN A 45 5.12 -7.61 9.72
C GLN A 45 3.64 -7.92 9.54
N PHE A 46 2.88 -7.04 8.88
CA PHE A 46 1.47 -7.30 8.60
C PHE A 46 1.29 -8.51 7.67
N LEU A 47 2.11 -8.63 6.62
CA LEU A 47 2.13 -9.83 5.75
C LEU A 47 2.41 -11.09 6.58
N HIS A 48 3.42 -11.05 7.43
CA HIS A 48 3.78 -12.18 8.28
C HIS A 48 2.65 -12.59 9.23
N LEU A 49 1.95 -11.62 9.83
CA LEU A 49 0.77 -11.88 10.66
C LEU A 49 -0.40 -12.51 9.89
N SER A 50 -0.46 -12.29 8.57
CA SER A 50 -1.42 -12.95 7.67
C SER A 50 -0.91 -14.29 7.12
N GLY A 51 0.27 -14.77 7.54
CA GLY A 51 0.87 -16.02 7.06
C GLY A 51 1.60 -15.89 5.72
N PHE A 52 1.90 -14.68 5.27
CA PHE A 52 2.58 -14.39 4.01
C PHE A 52 3.93 -13.72 4.22
N THR A 53 4.71 -13.63 3.16
CA THR A 53 5.99 -12.94 3.08
C THR A 53 5.94 -11.83 2.04
N ILE A 54 6.98 -10.98 2.02
CA ILE A 54 7.13 -9.94 1.00
C ILE A 54 7.18 -10.51 -0.43
N ASN A 55 7.62 -11.76 -0.61
CA ASN A 55 7.75 -12.40 -1.91
C ASN A 55 6.41 -12.89 -2.47
N ASP A 56 5.37 -12.97 -1.64
CA ASP A 56 4.03 -13.39 -2.08
C ASP A 56 3.25 -12.23 -2.75
N VAL A 57 3.70 -11.00 -2.54
CA VAL A 57 3.12 -9.79 -3.15
C VAL A 57 3.63 -9.67 -4.59
N GLU A 58 2.70 -9.67 -5.53
CA GLU A 58 2.98 -9.58 -6.98
C GLU A 58 2.80 -8.15 -7.49
N ASP A 59 1.80 -7.44 -6.97
CA ASP A 59 1.46 -6.09 -7.37
C ASP A 59 1.03 -5.23 -6.18
N VAL A 60 1.18 -3.91 -6.33
CA VAL A 60 0.78 -2.92 -5.34
C VAL A 60 0.02 -1.78 -5.98
N ILE A 61 -1.14 -1.42 -5.41
CA ILE A 61 -1.91 -0.23 -5.78
C ILE A 61 -2.09 0.69 -4.57
N VAL A 62 -1.87 1.99 -4.76
CA VAL A 62 -1.95 2.99 -3.70
C VAL A 62 -2.88 4.13 -4.10
N ALA A 63 -3.90 4.39 -3.28
CA ALA A 63 -4.68 5.62 -3.30
C ALA A 63 -4.25 6.50 -2.12
N SER A 64 -4.08 7.81 -2.36
CA SER A 64 -3.63 8.72 -1.29
C SER A 64 -4.18 10.12 -1.47
N VAL A 65 -4.61 10.70 -0.35
CA VAL A 65 -4.91 12.13 -0.23
C VAL A 65 -3.82 12.89 0.55
N VAL A 66 -2.69 12.24 0.86
CA VAL A 66 -1.63 12.78 1.71
C VAL A 66 -0.28 12.77 0.98
N PRO A 67 0.06 13.81 0.20
CA PRO A 67 1.30 13.85 -0.58
C PRO A 67 2.59 13.72 0.26
N LYS A 68 2.56 14.22 1.51
CA LYS A 68 3.74 14.27 2.39
C LYS A 68 4.33 12.90 2.73
N VAL A 69 3.53 11.83 2.72
CA VAL A 69 4.01 10.47 3.02
C VAL A 69 4.35 9.67 1.77
N MET A 70 3.95 10.14 0.58
CA MET A 70 4.06 9.34 -0.65
C MET A 70 5.50 9.03 -1.04
N HIS A 71 6.43 9.94 -0.78
CA HIS A 71 7.84 9.72 -1.10
C HIS A 71 8.41 8.54 -0.31
N SER A 72 8.27 8.55 1.02
CA SER A 72 8.79 7.47 1.88
C SER A 72 8.00 6.17 1.70
N PHE A 73 6.68 6.24 1.53
CA PHE A 73 5.84 5.07 1.33
C PHE A 73 6.10 4.38 -0.02
N ARG A 74 6.23 5.13 -1.12
CA ARG A 74 6.61 4.52 -2.42
C ARG A 74 8.02 3.93 -2.35
N ALA A 75 8.95 4.62 -1.70
CA ALA A 75 10.31 4.12 -1.52
C ALA A 75 10.35 2.82 -0.68
N SER A 76 9.46 2.65 0.30
CA SER A 76 9.39 1.40 1.07
C SER A 76 8.94 0.23 0.21
N ILE A 77 7.93 0.43 -0.66
CA ILE A 77 7.45 -0.61 -1.56
C ILE A 77 8.56 -1.03 -2.52
N ILE A 78 9.23 -0.07 -3.17
CA ILE A 78 10.33 -0.37 -4.10
C ILE A 78 11.48 -1.08 -3.36
N LYS A 79 11.85 -0.62 -2.16
CA LYS A 79 12.99 -1.15 -1.41
C LYS A 79 12.75 -2.56 -0.86
N PHE A 80 11.55 -2.86 -0.37
CA PHE A 80 11.27 -4.13 0.34
C PHE A 80 10.51 -5.14 -0.50
N LEU A 81 9.61 -4.69 -1.37
CA LEU A 81 8.79 -5.58 -2.21
C LEU A 81 9.35 -5.67 -3.64
N HIS A 82 10.30 -4.81 -4.02
CA HIS A 82 10.88 -4.75 -5.37
C HIS A 82 9.85 -4.49 -6.48
N ILE A 83 8.76 -3.79 -6.14
CA ILE A 83 7.64 -3.45 -7.05
C ILE A 83 7.56 -1.92 -7.18
N ASP A 84 7.28 -1.43 -8.39
CA ASP A 84 6.86 -0.04 -8.59
C ASP A 84 5.32 0.05 -8.48
N PRO A 85 4.77 0.64 -7.41
CA PRO A 85 3.33 0.62 -7.19
C PRO A 85 2.56 1.47 -8.21
N MET A 86 1.38 0.99 -8.60
CA MET A 86 0.43 1.81 -9.32
C MET A 86 -0.20 2.84 -8.37
N ILE A 87 0.02 4.13 -8.66
CA ILE A 87 -0.58 5.22 -7.89
C ILE A 87 -1.87 5.68 -8.55
N VAL A 88 -2.97 5.67 -7.78
CA VAL A 88 -4.26 6.19 -8.24
C VAL A 88 -4.16 7.71 -8.35
N GLY A 89 -4.42 8.23 -9.55
CA GLY A 89 -4.35 9.66 -9.84
C GLY A 89 -4.95 10.01 -11.20
N PRO A 90 -4.81 11.28 -11.63
CA PRO A 90 -5.30 11.73 -12.92
C PRO A 90 -4.76 10.86 -14.07
N GLY A 91 -5.64 10.44 -14.99
CA GLY A 91 -5.29 9.61 -16.14
C GLY A 91 -5.40 8.11 -15.93
N VAL A 92 -5.62 7.63 -14.70
CA VAL A 92 -5.94 6.21 -14.45
C VAL A 92 -7.32 5.89 -15.02
N LYS A 93 -7.43 4.79 -15.77
CA LYS A 93 -8.70 4.33 -16.34
C LYS A 93 -9.58 3.76 -15.22
N THR A 94 -10.56 4.54 -14.77
CA THR A 94 -11.51 4.13 -13.74
C THR A 94 -12.76 3.44 -14.29
N GLY A 95 -13.01 3.52 -15.59
CA GLY A 95 -14.26 3.06 -16.21
C GLY A 95 -15.50 3.90 -15.85
N MET A 96 -15.33 4.96 -15.04
CA MET A 96 -16.39 5.87 -14.66
C MET A 96 -16.51 7.03 -15.67
N ASN A 97 -17.74 7.34 -16.07
CA ASN A 97 -18.03 8.53 -16.87
C ASN A 97 -18.14 9.75 -15.93
N ILE A 98 -17.06 10.53 -15.84
CA ILE A 98 -17.04 11.77 -15.08
C ILE A 98 -17.53 12.88 -16.02
N ARG A 99 -18.74 13.39 -15.78
CA ARG A 99 -19.33 14.55 -16.49
C ARG A 99 -19.28 15.79 -15.62
#